data_AF-A0A0Q5L4N3-F1
#
_entry.id   AF-A0A0Q5L4N3-F1
#
_cell.length_a   1.000
_cell.length_b   1.000
_cell.length_c   1.000
_cell.angle_alpha   90.00
_cell.angle_beta   90.00
_cell.angle_gamma   90.00
#
_symmetry.space_group_name_H-M   'P 1'
#
loop_
_entity.id
_entity.type
_entity.pdbx_description
1 polymer ?
#
loop_
_entity_poly.entity_id
_entity_poly.type
_entity_poly.pdbx_seq_one_letter_code
_entity_poly.pdbx_strand_id
1 'polypeptide(L)'
;MSASGGGKAIIAAFLANLGIALAKFLAWALSGSASMLAEAIHSVADSGNQLLLMLGGRKARREADRAHPFGYGRERYVYAFVVSIILFSVGGLFAIYEAIDKLTHPHELDKTWWWLPIVVLVIAIGLESFSLRTAVKESNLVRDEDQSWVSFVRRAKAPELPVVLLEDVGALTGLTFALLGVGLTVITGNPVFDALGTLMIGILLVVIAIVLGIETKSLLVGEGATAADHDRIVDAINAGDEIEKIIHMKTLYLGPDELMVAAKIALNADKPLREAAVDIDAIEARIREALPIARVIYIEPDVYRPSLDPEPSTDVFVLKSSD
;
A
#
# COMPACT_ATOMS: atom_id res chain seq x y z
N MET A 1 -9.69 13.33 -13.06
CA MET A 1 -10.62 13.87 -12.05
C MET A 1 -10.15 15.23 -11.56
N SER A 2 -11.06 16.20 -11.46
CA SER A 2 -10.80 17.62 -11.19
C SER A 2 -10.08 17.86 -9.85
N ALA A 3 -9.03 18.68 -9.89
CA ALA A 3 -8.06 18.91 -8.81
C ALA A 3 -8.52 19.88 -7.70
N SER A 4 -9.80 20.29 -7.65
CA SER A 4 -10.29 21.27 -6.65
C SER A 4 -11.11 20.67 -5.50
N GLY A 5 -11.56 19.41 -5.60
CA GLY A 5 -12.34 18.73 -4.55
C GLY A 5 -11.52 17.89 -3.57
N GLY A 6 -10.43 17.26 -4.04
CA GLY A 6 -9.68 16.28 -3.25
C GLY A 6 -9.00 16.84 -2.00
N GLY A 7 -8.46 18.06 -2.06
CA GLY A 7 -7.77 18.66 -0.91
C GLY A 7 -8.69 18.93 0.28
N LYS A 8 -9.93 19.40 0.04
CA LYS A 8 -10.91 19.65 1.09
C LYS A 8 -11.41 18.35 1.72
N ALA A 9 -11.62 17.31 0.91
CA ALA A 9 -12.02 15.99 1.40
C ALA A 9 -10.93 15.36 2.26
N ILE A 10 -9.66 15.43 1.84
CA ILE A 10 -8.52 14.92 2.62
C ILE A 10 -8.37 15.67 3.94
N ILE A 11 -8.49 17.01 3.94
CA ILE A 11 -8.43 17.78 5.19
C ILE A 11 -9.61 17.44 6.10
N ALA A 12 -10.82 17.25 5.56
CA ALA A 12 -11.98 16.84 6.34
C ALA A 12 -11.78 15.46 6.99
N ALA A 13 -11.25 14.49 6.23
CA ALA A 13 -10.92 13.16 6.74
C ALA A 13 -9.84 13.22 7.84
N PHE A 14 -8.77 13.98 7.62
CA PHE A 14 -7.73 14.20 8.62
C PHE A 14 -8.27 14.83 9.91
N LEU A 15 -9.10 15.87 9.80
CA LEU A 15 -9.72 16.50 10.97
C LEU A 15 -10.69 15.57 11.69
N ALA A 16 -11.41 14.71 10.96
CA ALA A 16 -12.28 13.70 11.56
C ALA A 16 -11.47 12.66 12.36
N ASN A 17 -10.40 12.11 11.78
CA ASN A 17 -9.53 11.15 12.46
C ASN A 17 -8.84 11.76 13.67
N LEU A 18 -8.40 13.02 13.58
CA LEU A 18 -7.84 13.75 14.71
C LEU A 18 -8.89 13.96 15.82
N GLY A 19 -10.13 14.27 15.45
CA GLY A 19 -11.24 14.39 16.40
C GLY A 19 -11.53 13.08 17.14
N ILE A 20 -11.52 11.95 16.42
CA ILE A 20 -11.65 10.61 17.01
C ILE A 20 -10.48 10.34 17.96
N ALA A 21 -9.24 10.61 17.53
CA ALA A 21 -8.06 10.43 18.36
C ALA A 21 -8.14 11.23 19.67
N LEU A 22 -8.56 12.50 19.61
CA LEU A 22 -8.76 13.33 20.80
C LEU A 22 -9.84 12.77 21.74
N ALA A 23 -10.97 12.31 21.19
CA ALA A 23 -12.02 11.66 21.99
C ALA A 23 -11.49 10.40 22.68
N LYS A 24 -10.68 9.60 21.98
CA LYS A 24 -10.05 8.40 22.54
C LYS A 24 -9.06 8.73 23.65
N PHE A 25 -8.21 9.75 23.47
CA PHE A 25 -7.28 10.23 24.49
C PHE A 25 -8.00 10.75 25.74
N LEU A 26 -9.09 11.51 25.58
CA LEU A 26 -9.88 11.99 26.71
C LEU A 26 -10.53 10.82 27.46
N ALA A 27 -11.07 9.84 26.75
CA ALA A 27 -11.63 8.64 27.35
C ALA A 27 -10.58 7.86 28.15
N TRP A 28 -9.36 7.72 27.61
CA TRP A 28 -8.24 7.13 28.35
C TRP A 28 -7.89 7.94 29.59
N ALA A 29 -7.64 9.24 29.46
CA ALA A 29 -7.16 10.09 30.55
C ALA A 29 -8.13 10.11 31.75
N LEU A 30 -9.43 9.97 31.49
CA LEU A 30 -10.46 9.94 32.53
C LEU A 30 -10.71 8.54 33.09
N SER A 31 -10.54 7.48 32.29
CA SER A 31 -10.87 6.10 32.69
C SER A 31 -9.69 5.27 33.17
N GLY A 32 -8.46 5.60 32.77
CA GLY A 32 -7.27 4.77 32.99
C GLY A 32 -7.25 3.48 32.16
N SER A 33 -8.04 3.35 31.09
CA SER A 33 -8.04 2.14 30.24
C SER A 33 -6.83 2.08 29.32
N ALA A 34 -6.01 1.04 29.42
CA ALA A 34 -4.85 0.85 28.55
C ALA A 34 -5.28 0.51 27.11
N SER A 35 -6.38 -0.24 26.93
CA SER A 35 -6.88 -0.51 25.57
C SER A 35 -7.31 0.79 24.90
N MET A 36 -7.89 1.71 25.68
CA MET A 36 -8.26 3.03 25.19
C MET A 36 -7.04 3.87 24.78
N LEU A 37 -5.93 3.77 25.51
CA LEU A 37 -4.67 4.43 25.16
C LEU A 37 -4.07 3.86 23.87
N ALA A 38 -4.00 2.53 23.75
CA ALA A 38 -3.51 1.87 22.55
C ALA A 38 -4.31 2.28 21.31
N GLU A 39 -5.65 2.32 21.43
CA GLU A 39 -6.55 2.79 20.39
C GLU A 39 -6.39 4.29 20.06
N ALA A 40 -6.08 5.13 21.06
CA ALA A 40 -5.84 6.54 20.85
C ALA A 40 -4.53 6.78 20.08
N ILE A 41 -3.48 6.02 20.41
CA ILE A 41 -2.19 6.07 19.72
C ILE A 41 -2.31 5.55 18.29
N HIS A 42 -3.10 4.48 18.07
CA HIS A 42 -3.40 4.01 16.74
C HIS A 42 -4.08 5.10 15.89
N SER A 43 -5.11 5.79 16.41
CA SER A 43 -5.76 6.87 15.63
C SER A 43 -4.85 8.10 15.38
N VAL A 44 -3.84 8.33 16.23
CA VAL A 44 -2.79 9.32 15.94
C VAL A 44 -1.86 8.81 14.84
N ALA A 45 -1.49 7.53 14.87
CA ALA A 45 -0.73 6.89 13.81
C ALA A 45 -1.48 7.01 12.46
N ASP A 46 -2.77 6.71 12.42
CA ASP A 46 -3.61 6.83 11.22
C ASP A 46 -3.66 8.27 10.67
N SER A 47 -3.82 9.24 11.57
CA SER A 47 -3.77 10.67 11.21
C SER A 47 -2.41 11.05 10.62
N GLY A 48 -1.32 10.51 11.16
CA GLY A 48 0.03 10.68 10.63
C GLY A 48 0.22 10.01 9.27
N ASN A 49 -0.38 8.84 9.04
CA ASN A 49 -0.32 8.12 7.78
C ASN A 49 -0.88 8.99 6.64
N GLN A 50 -2.07 9.54 6.82
CA GLN A 50 -2.71 10.40 5.83
C GLN A 50 -1.84 11.62 5.46
N LEU A 51 -1.19 12.25 6.43
CA LEU A 51 -0.26 13.35 6.17
C LEU A 51 0.96 12.90 5.38
N LEU A 52 1.56 11.77 5.74
CA LEU A 52 2.73 11.23 5.08
C LEU A 52 2.42 10.79 3.65
N LEU A 53 1.31 10.09 3.40
CA LEU A 53 0.87 9.72 2.06
C LEU A 53 0.56 10.96 1.20
N MET A 54 -0.06 11.98 1.78
CA MET A 54 -0.27 13.25 1.07
C MET A 54 1.04 13.93 0.71
N LEU A 55 2.03 13.95 1.63
CA LEU A 55 3.35 14.49 1.35
C LEU A 55 4.08 13.69 0.26
N GLY A 56 4.04 12.36 0.32
CA GLY A 56 4.60 11.48 -0.71
C GLY A 56 3.94 11.70 -2.07
N GLY A 57 2.62 11.81 -2.12
CA GLY A 57 1.86 12.12 -3.33
C GLY A 57 2.19 13.50 -3.93
N ARG A 58 2.44 14.52 -3.08
CA ARG A 58 2.90 15.84 -3.53
C ARG A 58 4.33 15.79 -4.07
N LYS A 59 5.25 15.15 -3.36
CA LYS A 59 6.65 15.02 -3.80
C LYS A 59 6.79 14.21 -5.08
N ALA A 60 5.97 13.17 -5.25
CA ALA A 60 5.97 12.35 -6.44
C ALA A 60 5.54 13.07 -7.73
N ARG A 61 4.86 14.22 -7.62
CA ARG A 61 4.48 15.05 -8.77
C ARG A 61 5.61 15.99 -9.23
N ARG A 62 6.76 15.99 -8.55
CA ARG A 62 7.90 16.79 -8.96
C ARG A 62 8.46 16.29 -10.28
N GLU A 63 8.75 17.21 -11.18
CA GLU A 63 9.35 16.93 -12.49
C GLU A 63 10.75 16.33 -12.35
N ALA A 64 11.14 15.57 -13.38
CA ALA A 64 12.48 15.00 -13.48
C ALA A 64 13.55 16.09 -13.51
N ASP A 65 14.68 15.80 -12.87
CA ASP A 65 15.87 16.64 -12.88
C ASP A 65 17.12 15.79 -13.13
N ARG A 66 18.30 16.42 -13.19
CA ARG A 66 19.54 15.71 -13.49
C ARG A 66 19.91 14.66 -12.44
N ALA A 67 19.48 14.82 -11.19
CA ALA A 67 19.72 13.84 -10.13
C ALA A 67 18.70 12.70 -10.19
N HIS A 68 17.47 13.00 -10.64
CA HIS A 68 16.37 12.04 -10.78
C HIS A 68 15.80 12.09 -12.20
N PRO A 69 16.47 11.46 -13.19
CA PRO A 69 16.11 11.59 -14.61
C PRO A 69 14.76 10.95 -14.96
N PHE A 70 14.29 10.01 -14.13
CA PHE A 70 12.97 9.38 -14.26
C PHE A 70 11.90 10.06 -13.37
N GLY A 71 12.22 11.20 -12.76
CA GLY A 71 11.32 11.90 -11.84
C GLY A 71 11.25 11.27 -10.45
N TYR A 72 10.23 11.69 -9.71
CA TYR A 72 10.09 11.39 -8.27
C TYR A 72 8.92 10.45 -7.97
N GLY A 73 8.37 9.74 -8.97
CA GLY A 73 7.19 8.87 -8.81
C GLY A 73 7.28 7.88 -7.64
N ARG A 74 8.49 7.34 -7.40
CA ARG A 74 8.81 6.40 -6.31
C ARG A 74 8.69 6.98 -4.91
N GLU A 75 8.60 8.31 -4.74
CA GLU A 75 8.35 8.94 -3.44
C GLU A 75 7.07 8.39 -2.78
N ARG A 76 6.04 8.03 -3.56
CA ARG A 76 4.84 7.39 -3.01
C ARG A 76 5.15 6.07 -2.30
N TYR A 77 6.02 5.23 -2.88
CA TYR A 77 6.46 3.97 -2.28
C TYR A 77 7.31 4.21 -1.02
N VAL A 78 8.20 5.21 -1.06
CA VAL A 78 9.05 5.55 0.09
C VAL A 78 8.21 5.98 1.28
N TYR A 79 7.24 6.87 1.06
CA TYR A 79 6.36 7.35 2.13
C TYR A 79 5.44 6.26 2.66
N ALA A 80 4.88 5.39 1.81
CA ALA A 80 4.10 4.22 2.25
C ALA A 80 4.95 3.25 3.10
N PHE A 81 6.21 3.04 2.73
CA PHE A 81 7.13 2.19 3.50
C PHE A 81 7.50 2.82 4.86
N VAL A 82 7.74 4.14 4.89
CA VAL A 82 8.00 4.89 6.12
C VAL A 82 6.81 4.79 7.09
N VAL A 83 5.59 4.93 6.60
CA VAL A 83 4.37 4.71 7.39
C VAL A 83 4.35 3.31 7.98
N SER A 84 4.54 2.30 7.13
CA SER A 84 4.48 0.89 7.50
C SER A 84 5.44 0.55 8.63
N ILE A 85 6.69 1.01 8.54
CA ILE A 85 7.72 0.71 9.54
C ILE A 85 7.63 1.63 10.75
N ILE A 86 7.59 2.94 10.57
CA ILE A 86 7.75 3.86 11.69
C ILE A 86 6.46 3.95 12.49
N LEU A 87 5.33 4.17 11.80
CA LEU A 87 4.12 4.61 12.46
C LEU A 87 3.40 3.45 13.15
N PHE A 88 3.23 2.34 12.43
CA PHE A 88 2.59 1.14 12.98
C PHE A 88 3.51 0.37 13.95
N SER A 89 4.82 0.26 13.69
CA SER A 89 5.70 -0.45 14.64
C SER A 89 5.87 0.32 15.94
N VAL A 90 6.04 1.64 15.91
CA VAL A 90 6.18 2.43 17.14
C VAL A 90 4.87 2.39 17.94
N GLY A 91 3.71 2.54 17.29
CA GLY A 91 2.41 2.43 17.95
C GLY A 91 2.17 1.04 18.55
N GLY A 92 2.48 -0.02 17.80
CA GLY A 92 2.32 -1.40 18.25
C GLY A 92 3.26 -1.77 19.40
N LEU A 93 4.55 -1.41 19.31
CA LEU A 93 5.51 -1.65 20.38
C LEU A 93 5.16 -0.87 21.65
N PHE A 94 4.67 0.36 21.51
CA PHE A 94 4.15 1.12 22.66
C PHE A 94 2.97 0.42 23.31
N ALA A 95 1.98 -0.04 22.53
CA ALA A 95 0.83 -0.76 23.07
C ALA A 95 1.22 -2.08 23.76
N ILE A 96 2.20 -2.80 23.23
CA ILE A 96 2.77 -3.99 23.88
C ILE A 96 3.43 -3.61 25.21
N TYR A 97 4.23 -2.54 25.23
CA TYR A 97 4.86 -2.03 26.44
C TYR A 97 3.80 -1.68 27.50
N GLU A 98 2.78 -0.91 27.13
CA GLU A 98 1.69 -0.51 28.02
C GLU A 98 0.92 -1.72 28.56
N ALA A 99 0.69 -2.73 27.72
CA ALA A 99 0.04 -3.96 28.13
C ALA A 99 0.87 -4.74 29.17
N ILE A 100 2.19 -4.83 28.97
CA ILE A 100 3.10 -5.47 29.92
C ILE A 100 3.16 -4.67 31.22
N ASP A 101 3.22 -3.35 31.15
CA ASP A 101 3.19 -2.50 32.34
C ASP A 101 1.88 -2.70 33.11
N LYS A 102 0.72 -2.71 32.45
CA LYS A 102 -0.58 -2.97 33.12
C LYS A 102 -0.69 -4.38 33.71
N LEU A 103 -0.09 -5.39 33.09
CA LEU A 103 -0.05 -6.76 33.64
C LEU A 103 0.83 -6.85 34.89
N THR A 104 1.92 -6.08 34.95
CA THR A 104 2.86 -6.07 36.07
C THR A 104 2.48 -5.10 37.19
N HIS A 105 1.84 -3.99 36.82
CA HIS A 105 1.31 -2.95 37.70
C HIS A 105 -0.18 -2.70 37.38
N PRO A 106 -1.09 -3.58 37.88
CA PRO A 106 -2.51 -3.45 37.62
C PRO A 106 -3.08 -2.15 38.19
N HIS A 107 -3.58 -1.29 37.29
CA HIS A 107 -4.36 -0.12 37.64
C HIS A 107 -5.83 -0.36 37.24
N GLU A 108 -6.73 -0.16 38.19
CA GLU A 108 -8.18 -0.32 37.98
C GLU A 108 -8.73 0.80 37.09
N LEU A 109 -9.84 0.50 36.40
CA LEU A 109 -10.61 1.53 35.73
C LEU A 109 -11.20 2.50 36.75
N ASP A 110 -11.24 3.79 36.40
CA ASP A 110 -11.88 4.78 37.25
C ASP A 110 -13.37 4.47 37.43
N LYS A 111 -13.83 4.47 38.69
CA LYS A 111 -15.20 4.08 39.07
C LYS A 111 -16.27 5.09 38.64
N THR A 112 -15.89 6.32 38.31
CA THR A 112 -16.78 7.37 37.81
C THR A 112 -16.88 7.31 36.29
N TRP A 113 -15.76 7.04 35.61
CA TRP A 113 -15.63 7.15 34.16
C TRP A 113 -15.57 5.80 33.41
N TRP A 114 -15.81 4.67 34.08
CA TRP A 114 -15.76 3.31 33.50
C TRP A 114 -16.56 3.13 32.20
N TRP A 115 -17.66 3.87 32.02
CA TRP A 115 -18.56 3.75 30.86
C TRP A 115 -18.04 4.50 29.63
N LEU A 116 -17.17 5.50 29.83
CA LEU A 116 -16.75 6.42 28.78
C LEU A 116 -15.96 5.72 27.65
N PRO A 117 -14.97 4.84 27.94
CA PRO A 117 -14.30 4.08 26.89
C PRO A 117 -15.26 3.24 26.04
N ILE A 118 -16.24 2.57 26.65
CA ILE A 118 -17.20 1.74 25.92
C ILE A 118 -18.00 2.59 24.93
N VAL A 119 -18.50 3.75 25.36
CA VAL A 119 -19.26 4.66 24.49
C VAL A 119 -18.40 5.16 23.34
N VAL A 120 -17.16 5.59 23.60
CA VAL A 120 -16.25 6.07 22.56
C VAL A 120 -15.89 4.96 21.58
N LEU A 121 -15.63 3.73 22.05
CA LEU A 121 -15.34 2.58 21.21
C LEU A 121 -16.51 2.21 20.29
N VAL A 122 -17.75 2.20 20.80
CA VAL A 122 -18.94 1.91 19.98
C VAL A 122 -19.14 2.96 18.89
N ILE A 123 -18.97 4.25 19.23
CA ILE A 123 -19.04 5.33 18.23
C ILE A 123 -17.92 5.19 17.20
N ALA A 124 -16.69 4.92 17.64
CA ALA A 124 -15.55 4.72 16.76
C ALA A 124 -15.78 3.54 15.80
N ILE A 125 -16.27 2.39 16.28
CA ILE A 125 -16.63 1.24 15.43
C ILE A 125 -17.63 1.64 14.35
N GLY A 126 -18.65 2.44 14.69
CA GLY A 126 -19.64 2.91 13.73
C GLY A 126 -19.02 3.80 12.63
N LEU A 127 -18.14 4.74 13.01
CA LEU A 127 -17.45 5.62 12.08
C LEU A 127 -16.45 4.85 11.21
N GLU A 128 -15.67 3.96 11.80
CA GLU A 128 -14.67 3.15 11.11
C GLU A 128 -15.33 2.17 10.13
N SER A 129 -16.46 1.57 10.52
CA SER A 129 -17.27 0.72 9.62
C SER A 129 -17.78 1.50 8.41
N PHE A 130 -18.11 2.78 8.58
CA PHE A 130 -18.51 3.64 7.48
C PHE A 130 -17.32 3.99 6.57
N SER A 131 -16.15 4.26 7.14
CA SER A 131 -14.90 4.45 6.38
C SER A 131 -14.57 3.21 5.55
N LEU A 132 -14.51 2.03 6.19
CA LEU A 132 -14.21 0.77 5.52
C LEU A 132 -15.18 0.48 4.39
N ARG A 133 -16.49 0.70 4.62
CA ARG A 133 -17.50 0.52 3.58
C ARG A 133 -17.25 1.42 2.38
N THR A 134 -16.80 2.65 2.62
CA THR A 134 -16.45 3.61 1.56
C THR A 134 -15.19 3.15 0.83
N ALA A 135 -14.14 2.77 1.55
CA ALA A 135 -12.89 2.26 0.97
C ALA A 135 -13.12 1.00 0.13
N VAL A 136 -13.95 0.07 0.59
CA VAL A 136 -14.36 -1.13 -0.14
C VAL A 136 -15.11 -0.77 -1.42
N LYS A 137 -16.03 0.21 -1.35
CA LYS A 137 -16.78 0.67 -2.52
C LYS A 137 -15.85 1.27 -3.58
N GLU A 138 -14.94 2.15 -3.19
CA GLU A 138 -13.96 2.77 -4.11
C GLU A 138 -12.99 1.73 -4.68
N SER A 139 -12.55 0.77 -3.87
CA SER A 139 -11.65 -0.30 -4.31
C SER A 139 -12.31 -1.23 -5.32
N ASN A 140 -13.61 -1.51 -5.19
CA ASN A 140 -14.37 -2.28 -6.17
C ASN A 140 -14.54 -1.57 -7.52
N LEU A 141 -14.26 -0.27 -7.63
CA LEU A 141 -14.24 0.43 -8.93
C LEU A 141 -12.95 0.14 -9.71
N VAL A 142 -11.91 -0.37 -9.04
CA VAL A 142 -10.56 -0.62 -9.61
C VAL A 142 -10.19 -2.11 -9.57
N ARG A 143 -10.76 -2.87 -8.63
CA ARG A 143 -10.58 -4.32 -8.49
C ARG A 143 -11.35 -5.06 -9.57
N ASP A 144 -10.69 -5.99 -10.25
CA ASP A 144 -11.35 -6.91 -11.19
C ASP A 144 -12.39 -7.78 -10.46
N GLU A 145 -13.51 -8.09 -11.11
CA GLU A 145 -14.62 -8.83 -10.48
C GLU A 145 -14.20 -10.18 -9.88
N ASP A 146 -13.30 -10.90 -10.57
CA ASP A 146 -12.81 -12.22 -10.18
C ASP A 146 -11.59 -12.21 -9.22
N GLN A 147 -11.05 -11.03 -8.91
CA GLN A 147 -9.81 -10.92 -8.13
C GLN A 147 -10.10 -10.97 -6.62
N SER A 148 -9.51 -11.89 -5.86
CA SER A 148 -9.68 -11.91 -4.39
C SER A 148 -9.10 -10.66 -3.71
N TRP A 149 -9.62 -10.28 -2.53
CA TRP A 149 -9.09 -9.14 -1.74
C TRP A 149 -7.61 -9.29 -1.40
N VAL A 150 -7.18 -10.49 -1.04
CA VAL A 150 -5.76 -10.78 -0.78
C VAL A 150 -4.93 -10.54 -2.03
N SER A 151 -5.42 -10.97 -3.20
CA SER A 151 -4.74 -10.73 -4.46
C SER A 151 -4.74 -9.24 -4.83
N PHE A 152 -5.82 -8.50 -4.56
CA PHE A 152 -5.89 -7.06 -4.81
C PHE A 152 -4.83 -6.31 -4.01
N VAL A 153 -4.76 -6.56 -2.69
CA VAL A 153 -3.78 -5.92 -1.80
C VAL A 153 -2.34 -6.23 -2.22
N ARG A 154 -2.04 -7.49 -2.56
CA ARG A 154 -0.68 -7.91 -2.96
C ARG A 154 -0.25 -7.45 -4.34
N ARG A 155 -1.18 -7.29 -5.27
CA ARG A 155 -0.85 -6.97 -6.68
C ARG A 155 -0.98 -5.49 -7.00
N ALA A 156 -1.61 -4.71 -6.13
CA ALA A 156 -1.79 -3.29 -6.32
C ALA A 156 -0.44 -2.55 -6.39
N LYS A 157 -0.25 -1.81 -7.49
CA LYS A 157 0.94 -0.97 -7.70
C LYS A 157 0.79 0.40 -7.07
N ALA A 158 -0.44 0.81 -6.77
CA ALA A 158 -0.75 2.00 -6.00
C ALA A 158 -0.90 1.60 -4.53
N PRO A 159 0.01 2.03 -3.62
CA PRO A 159 -0.04 1.62 -2.22
C PRO A 159 -1.21 2.24 -1.46
N GLU A 160 -1.83 3.31 -1.97
CA GLU A 160 -2.79 4.11 -1.22
C GLU A 160 -4.04 3.33 -0.79
N LEU A 161 -4.73 2.66 -1.73
CA LEU A 161 -5.96 1.91 -1.43
C LEU A 161 -5.71 0.64 -0.58
N PRO A 162 -4.72 -0.21 -0.88
CA PRO A 162 -4.40 -1.37 -0.05
C PRO A 162 -4.01 -1.00 1.38
N VAL A 163 -3.21 0.07 1.55
CA VAL A 163 -2.80 0.55 2.88
C VAL A 163 -4.04 0.97 3.68
N VAL A 164 -4.92 1.80 3.10
CA VAL A 164 -6.15 2.26 3.77
C VAL A 164 -7.07 1.09 4.13
N LEU A 165 -7.25 0.11 3.24
CA LEU A 165 -8.07 -1.06 3.55
C LEU A 165 -7.50 -1.90 4.71
N LEU A 166 -6.19 -2.15 4.71
CA LEU A 166 -5.54 -2.91 5.77
C LEU A 166 -5.57 -2.15 7.10
N GLU A 167 -5.45 -0.82 7.05
CA GLU A 167 -5.59 0.08 8.19
C GLU A 167 -7.01 0.02 8.77
N ASP A 168 -8.06 0.28 7.98
CA ASP A 168 -9.44 0.29 8.45
C ASP A 168 -9.88 -1.09 9.02
N VAL A 169 -9.44 -2.19 8.39
CA VAL A 169 -9.66 -3.56 8.89
C VAL A 169 -8.92 -3.79 10.21
N GLY A 170 -7.68 -3.32 10.29
CA GLY A 170 -6.88 -3.32 11.51
C GLY A 170 -7.56 -2.55 12.64
N ALA A 171 -7.98 -1.32 12.37
CA ALA A 171 -8.65 -0.43 13.31
C ALA A 171 -9.93 -1.07 13.87
N LEU A 172 -10.80 -1.63 13.01
CA LEU A 172 -12.00 -2.34 13.48
C LEU A 172 -11.69 -3.56 14.34
N THR A 173 -10.64 -4.30 13.98
CA THR A 173 -10.20 -5.47 14.77
C THR A 173 -9.64 -5.03 16.12
N GLY A 174 -8.83 -3.97 16.15
CA GLY A 174 -8.28 -3.37 17.38
C GLY A 174 -9.38 -2.82 18.29
N LEU A 175 -10.33 -2.06 17.74
CA LEU A 175 -11.52 -1.56 18.44
C LEU A 175 -12.34 -2.70 19.05
N THR A 176 -12.47 -3.83 18.36
CA THR A 176 -13.15 -5.02 18.87
C THR A 176 -12.40 -5.62 20.06
N PHE A 177 -11.07 -5.75 19.98
CA PHE A 177 -10.24 -6.18 21.11
C PHE A 177 -10.34 -5.24 22.30
N ALA A 178 -10.31 -3.93 22.07
CA ALA A 178 -10.48 -2.93 23.11
C ALA A 178 -11.85 -3.04 23.78
N LEU A 179 -12.93 -3.16 23.00
CA LEU A 179 -14.29 -3.26 23.52
C LEU A 179 -14.48 -4.52 24.36
N LEU A 180 -13.92 -5.65 23.92
CA LEU A 180 -13.94 -6.89 24.69
C LEU A 180 -13.10 -6.78 25.97
N GLY A 181 -11.88 -6.23 25.89
CA GLY A 181 -10.98 -6.07 27.04
C GLY A 181 -11.57 -5.17 28.13
N VAL A 182 -12.05 -3.98 27.74
CA VAL A 182 -12.71 -3.04 28.65
C VAL A 182 -14.03 -3.61 29.16
N GLY A 183 -14.86 -4.17 28.28
CA GLY A 183 -16.17 -4.73 28.65
C GLY A 183 -16.04 -5.86 29.67
N LEU A 184 -15.10 -6.79 29.46
CA LEU A 184 -14.82 -7.86 30.43
C LEU A 184 -14.25 -7.31 31.73
N THR A 185 -13.40 -6.29 31.69
CA THR A 185 -12.90 -5.62 32.91
C THR A 185 -14.03 -5.02 33.72
N VAL A 186 -14.99 -4.36 33.07
CA VAL A 186 -16.17 -3.78 33.74
C VAL A 186 -17.08 -4.86 34.34
N ILE A 187 -17.31 -5.97 33.63
CA ILE A 187 -18.19 -7.04 34.10
C ILE A 187 -17.57 -7.86 35.24
N THR A 188 -16.27 -8.16 35.12
CA THR A 188 -15.57 -9.06 36.05
C THR A 188 -14.86 -8.33 37.19
N GLY A 189 -14.63 -7.02 37.03
CA GLY A 189 -13.77 -6.23 37.92
C GLY A 189 -12.29 -6.54 37.77
N ASN A 190 -11.87 -7.37 36.81
CA ASN A 190 -10.48 -7.79 36.64
C ASN A 190 -9.76 -6.97 35.55
N PRO A 191 -8.79 -6.09 35.91
CA PRO A 191 -8.09 -5.23 34.95
C PRO A 191 -7.18 -5.98 33.96
N VAL A 192 -6.92 -7.27 34.20
CA VAL A 192 -6.13 -8.12 33.28
C VAL A 192 -6.78 -8.20 31.89
N PHE A 193 -8.11 -8.17 31.79
CA PHE A 193 -8.77 -8.24 30.48
C PHE A 193 -8.49 -7.00 29.61
N ASP A 194 -8.44 -5.80 30.21
CA ASP A 194 -8.04 -4.58 29.51
C ASP A 194 -6.57 -4.66 29.07
N ALA A 195 -5.69 -5.23 29.91
CA ALA A 195 -4.29 -5.44 29.54
C ALA A 195 -4.13 -6.44 28.38
N LEU A 196 -4.89 -7.54 28.38
CA LEU A 196 -4.89 -8.50 27.27
C LEU A 196 -5.45 -7.89 25.98
N GLY A 197 -6.51 -7.07 26.07
CA GLY A 197 -7.02 -6.29 24.95
C GLY A 197 -5.95 -5.40 24.33
N THR A 198 -5.26 -4.62 25.19
CA THR A 198 -4.12 -3.77 24.83
C THR A 198 -3.00 -4.57 24.15
N LEU A 199 -2.65 -5.75 24.69
CA LEU A 199 -1.61 -6.62 24.12
C LEU A 199 -1.99 -7.11 22.73
N MET A 200 -3.24 -7.54 22.53
CA MET A 200 -3.74 -8.00 21.23
C MET A 200 -3.71 -6.88 20.19
N ILE A 201 -4.06 -5.65 20.57
CA ILE A 201 -3.96 -4.46 19.71
C ILE A 201 -2.50 -4.22 19.32
N GLY A 202 -1.59 -4.23 20.29
CA GLY A 202 -0.17 -4.03 20.02
C GLY A 202 0.43 -5.07 19.07
N ILE A 203 0.10 -6.35 19.26
CA ILE A 203 0.49 -7.43 18.33
C ILE A 203 -0.10 -7.20 16.94
N LEU A 204 -1.39 -6.85 16.86
CA LEU A 204 -2.07 -6.58 15.60
C LEU A 204 -1.37 -5.46 14.81
N LEU A 205 -1.04 -4.34 15.45
CA LEU A 205 -0.34 -3.22 14.81
C LEU A 205 1.04 -3.62 14.29
N VAL A 206 1.79 -4.44 15.04
CA VAL A 206 3.08 -4.98 14.59
C VAL A 206 2.91 -5.91 13.39
N VAL A 207 1.88 -6.76 13.39
CA VAL A 207 1.59 -7.63 12.25
C VAL A 207 1.23 -6.81 11.00
N ILE A 208 0.39 -5.79 11.14
CA ILE A 208 0.05 -4.86 10.04
C ILE A 208 1.31 -4.17 9.51
N ALA A 209 2.17 -3.67 10.41
CA ALA A 209 3.44 -3.05 10.06
C ALA A 209 4.33 -3.98 9.22
N ILE A 210 4.45 -5.24 9.63
CA ILE A 210 5.25 -6.26 8.92
C ILE A 210 4.65 -6.56 7.55
N VAL A 211 3.34 -6.81 7.49
CA VAL A 211 2.66 -7.12 6.22
C VAL A 211 2.83 -5.97 5.24
N LEU A 212 2.46 -4.74 5.64
CA LEU A 212 2.62 -3.57 4.79
C LEU A 212 4.08 -3.32 4.42
N GLY A 213 5.01 -3.49 5.36
CA GLY A 213 6.44 -3.32 5.11
C GLY A 213 6.97 -4.29 4.05
N ILE A 214 6.54 -5.55 4.07
CA ILE A 214 6.93 -6.56 3.07
C ILE A 214 6.33 -6.23 1.71
N GLU A 215 5.03 -5.92 1.65
CA GLU A 215 4.34 -5.64 0.38
C GLU A 215 4.83 -4.32 -0.26
N THR A 216 5.15 -3.31 0.55
CA THR A 216 5.67 -2.03 0.02
C THR A 216 7.15 -2.10 -0.36
N LYS A 217 7.91 -3.03 0.22
CA LYS A 217 9.34 -3.22 -0.08
C LYS A 217 9.55 -3.64 -1.53
N SER A 218 8.72 -4.52 -2.08
CA SER A 218 8.90 -4.99 -3.46
C SER A 218 8.74 -3.86 -4.47
N LEU A 219 7.77 -2.95 -4.25
CA LEU A 219 7.56 -1.75 -5.05
C LEU A 219 8.78 -0.81 -5.03
N LEU A 220 9.49 -0.73 -3.90
CA LEU A 220 10.72 0.06 -3.76
C LEU A 220 11.91 -0.56 -4.50
N VAL A 221 12.07 -1.88 -4.42
CA VAL A 221 13.10 -2.61 -5.15
C VAL A 221 12.89 -2.46 -6.66
N GLY A 222 11.61 -2.45 -7.07
CA GLY A 222 11.21 -2.24 -8.45
C GLY A 222 10.58 -3.50 -9.02
N GLU A 223 9.28 -3.42 -9.26
CA GLU A 223 8.51 -4.51 -9.87
C GLU A 223 8.37 -4.29 -11.38
N GLY A 224 8.31 -5.40 -12.12
CA GLY A 224 7.94 -5.39 -13.52
C GLY A 224 6.43 -5.27 -13.73
N ALA A 225 6.04 -5.16 -14.99
CA ALA A 225 4.66 -5.15 -15.43
C ALA A 225 3.89 -6.37 -14.90
N THR A 226 2.59 -6.22 -14.68
CA THR A 226 1.72 -7.37 -14.41
C THR A 226 1.71 -8.31 -15.62
N ALA A 227 1.33 -9.59 -15.44
CA ALA A 227 1.23 -10.52 -16.58
C ALA A 227 0.32 -9.98 -17.69
N ALA A 228 -0.83 -9.41 -17.32
CA ALA A 228 -1.75 -8.80 -18.28
C ALA A 228 -1.15 -7.60 -19.01
N ASP A 229 -0.43 -6.71 -18.30
CA ASP A 229 0.24 -5.57 -18.94
C ASP A 229 1.41 -6.00 -19.81
N HIS A 230 2.17 -7.01 -19.37
CA HIS A 230 3.25 -7.61 -20.15
C HIS A 230 2.72 -8.18 -21.47
N ASP A 231 1.63 -8.96 -21.43
CA ASP A 231 1.02 -9.55 -22.62
C ASP A 231 0.49 -8.48 -23.57
N ARG A 232 -0.14 -7.42 -23.05
CA ARG A 232 -0.56 -6.25 -23.86
C ARG A 232 0.60 -5.58 -24.57
N ILE A 233 1.77 -5.44 -23.92
CA ILE A 233 2.96 -4.87 -24.54
C ILE A 233 3.49 -5.81 -25.64
N VAL A 234 3.56 -7.12 -25.36
CA VAL A 234 3.99 -8.13 -26.34
C VAL A 234 3.08 -8.14 -27.57
N ASP A 235 1.76 -8.13 -27.36
CA ASP A 235 0.77 -8.08 -28.42
C ASP A 235 0.88 -6.79 -29.24
N ALA A 236 1.06 -5.63 -28.59
CA ALA A 236 1.24 -4.35 -29.27
C ALA A 236 2.51 -4.31 -30.13
N ILE A 237 3.59 -4.95 -29.66
CA ILE A 237 4.83 -5.08 -30.43
C ILE A 237 4.62 -6.00 -31.64
N ASN A 238 4.00 -7.18 -31.45
CA ASN A 238 3.80 -8.19 -32.49
C ASN A 238 2.61 -7.92 -33.44
N ALA A 239 1.82 -6.87 -33.19
CA ALA A 239 0.66 -6.54 -34.02
C ALA A 239 1.01 -6.09 -35.44
N GLY A 240 2.24 -5.62 -35.66
CA GLY A 240 2.74 -5.27 -36.99
C GLY A 240 3.80 -6.25 -37.49
N ASP A 241 4.22 -6.07 -38.75
CA ASP A 241 5.19 -6.90 -39.46
C ASP A 241 6.61 -6.31 -39.43
N GLU A 242 6.87 -5.32 -38.59
CA GLU A 242 8.13 -4.58 -38.57
C GLU A 242 9.30 -5.38 -37.98
N ILE A 243 9.00 -6.31 -37.06
CA ILE A 243 9.99 -7.09 -36.32
C ILE A 243 9.94 -8.58 -36.67
N GLU A 244 11.09 -9.25 -36.56
CA GLU A 244 11.16 -10.70 -36.70
C GLU A 244 10.84 -11.41 -35.37
N LYS A 245 11.30 -10.82 -34.26
CA LYS A 245 11.22 -11.41 -32.92
C LYS A 245 11.49 -10.39 -31.82
N ILE A 246 10.83 -10.52 -30.67
CA ILE A 246 11.25 -9.87 -29.42
C ILE A 246 12.37 -10.72 -28.80
N ILE A 247 13.59 -10.17 -28.71
CA ILE A 247 14.76 -10.90 -28.15
C ILE A 247 14.64 -10.98 -26.63
N HIS A 248 14.45 -9.84 -25.97
CA HIS A 248 14.12 -9.78 -24.56
C HIS A 248 13.40 -8.48 -24.23
N MET A 249 12.63 -8.50 -23.15
CA MET A 249 11.94 -7.32 -22.63
C MET A 249 12.12 -7.25 -21.12
N LYS A 250 12.39 -6.05 -20.61
CA LYS A 250 12.42 -5.73 -19.19
C LYS A 250 11.48 -4.56 -18.95
N THR A 251 10.69 -4.68 -17.90
CA THR A 251 9.74 -3.64 -17.50
C THR A 251 10.00 -3.26 -16.06
N LEU A 252 9.71 -2.01 -15.69
CA LEU A 252 9.93 -1.51 -14.34
C LEU A 252 8.97 -0.38 -14.01
N TYR A 253 8.23 -0.48 -12.91
CA TYR A 253 7.46 0.64 -12.42
C TYR A 253 8.40 1.74 -11.87
N LEU A 254 8.21 2.96 -12.38
CA LEU A 254 8.86 4.19 -11.92
C LEU A 254 7.97 4.95 -10.93
N GLY A 255 6.69 4.61 -10.90
CA GLY A 255 5.68 5.01 -9.91
C GLY A 255 4.39 4.23 -10.17
N PRO A 256 3.32 4.46 -9.40
CA PRO A 256 2.05 3.75 -9.58
C PRO A 256 1.43 3.93 -10.96
N ASP A 257 1.67 5.11 -11.56
CA ASP A 257 1.04 5.58 -12.80
C ASP A 257 2.05 5.61 -13.97
N GLU A 258 3.23 5.03 -13.81
CA GLU A 258 4.33 5.14 -14.77
C GLU A 258 5.18 3.87 -14.82
N LEU A 259 5.16 3.24 -16.00
CA LEU A 259 5.90 2.03 -16.34
C LEU A 259 6.98 2.36 -17.37
N MET A 260 8.18 1.84 -17.13
CA MET A 260 9.26 1.79 -18.10
C MET A 260 9.22 0.47 -18.86
N VAL A 261 9.34 0.53 -20.18
CA VAL A 261 9.48 -0.62 -21.07
C VAL A 261 10.83 -0.51 -21.77
N ALA A 262 11.71 -1.48 -21.55
CA ALA A 262 12.97 -1.62 -22.26
C ALA A 262 12.93 -2.94 -23.03
N ALA A 263 12.82 -2.87 -24.35
CA ALA A 263 12.70 -4.03 -25.21
C ALA A 263 13.84 -4.06 -26.21
N LYS A 264 14.36 -5.26 -26.45
CA LYS A 264 15.30 -5.54 -27.51
C LYS A 264 14.60 -6.33 -28.61
N ILE A 265 14.56 -5.78 -29.82
CA ILE A 265 13.81 -6.34 -30.94
C ILE A 265 14.74 -6.70 -32.10
N ALA A 266 14.39 -7.79 -32.78
CA ALA A 266 15.08 -8.23 -33.98
C ALA A 266 14.46 -7.57 -35.21
N LEU A 267 15.28 -6.83 -35.95
CA LEU A 267 14.94 -6.29 -37.26
C LEU A 267 15.71 -7.04 -38.35
N ASN A 268 15.20 -6.97 -39.57
CA ASN A 268 15.88 -7.52 -40.74
C ASN A 268 17.26 -6.85 -40.92
N ALA A 269 18.31 -7.66 -41.10
CA ALA A 269 19.70 -7.21 -41.16
C ALA A 269 20.00 -6.25 -42.32
N ASP A 270 19.24 -6.35 -43.41
CA ASP A 270 19.40 -5.53 -44.60
C ASP A 270 18.51 -4.27 -44.58
N LYS A 271 17.70 -4.08 -43.52
CA LYS A 271 16.78 -2.95 -43.40
C LYS A 271 17.56 -1.64 -43.23
N PRO A 272 17.31 -0.60 -44.05
CA PRO A 272 17.94 0.70 -43.87
C PRO A 272 17.62 1.31 -42.49
N LEU A 273 18.61 1.94 -41.85
CA LEU A 273 18.45 2.54 -40.51
C LEU A 273 17.27 3.53 -40.43
N ARG A 274 16.98 4.24 -41.52
CA ARG A 274 15.84 5.18 -41.60
C ARG A 274 14.50 4.45 -41.47
N GLU A 275 14.35 3.30 -42.11
CA GLU A 275 13.13 2.51 -42.05
C GLU A 275 12.99 1.85 -40.68
N ALA A 276 14.09 1.31 -40.15
CA ALA A 276 14.15 0.80 -38.78
C ALA A 276 13.71 1.85 -37.72
N ALA A 277 14.09 3.12 -37.90
CA ALA A 277 13.65 4.20 -37.00
C ALA A 277 12.14 4.45 -37.08
N VAL A 278 11.56 4.44 -38.29
CA VAL A 278 10.10 4.60 -38.49
C VAL A 278 9.35 3.43 -37.86
N ASP A 279 9.86 2.21 -38.00
CA ASP A 279 9.30 1.01 -37.40
C ASP A 279 9.28 1.09 -35.86
N ILE A 280 10.40 1.54 -35.27
CA ILE A 280 10.50 1.76 -33.83
C ILE A 280 9.46 2.79 -33.37
N ASP A 281 9.34 3.93 -34.05
CA ASP A 281 8.35 4.96 -33.71
C ASP A 281 6.91 4.42 -33.77
N ALA A 282 6.60 3.58 -34.76
CA ALA A 282 5.30 2.94 -34.89
C ALA A 282 5.01 1.95 -33.74
N ILE A 283 6.00 1.13 -33.38
CA ILE A 283 5.90 0.20 -32.25
C ILE A 283 5.71 0.97 -30.94
N GLU A 284 6.49 2.04 -30.70
CA GLU A 284 6.33 2.87 -29.50
C GLU A 284 4.92 3.48 -29.41
N ALA A 285 4.38 3.96 -30.53
CA ALA A 285 3.02 4.50 -30.58
C ALA A 285 1.97 3.43 -30.21
N ARG A 286 2.10 2.21 -30.75
CA ARG A 286 1.20 1.09 -30.41
C ARG A 286 1.29 0.70 -28.93
N ILE A 287 2.50 0.65 -28.37
CA ILE A 287 2.67 0.35 -26.93
C ILE A 287 1.98 1.43 -26.07
N ARG A 288 2.14 2.72 -26.41
CA ARG A 288 1.50 3.82 -25.66
C ARG A 288 -0.03 3.78 -25.78
N GLU A 289 -0.57 3.36 -26.91
CA GLU A 289 -2.01 3.20 -27.12
C GLU A 289 -2.57 2.01 -26.33
N ALA A 290 -1.89 0.86 -26.39
CA ALA A 290 -2.30 -0.36 -25.69
C ALA A 290 -2.17 -0.23 -24.16
N LEU A 291 -1.14 0.51 -23.70
CA LEU A 291 -0.85 0.69 -22.28
C LEU A 291 -0.41 2.14 -21.99
N PRO A 292 -1.36 3.05 -21.70
CA PRO A 292 -1.06 4.47 -21.47
C PRO A 292 -0.08 4.78 -20.33
N ILE A 293 0.09 3.85 -19.38
CA ILE A 293 1.08 3.98 -18.29
C ILE A 293 2.52 3.73 -18.75
N ALA A 294 2.75 3.15 -19.94
CA ALA A 294 4.07 2.94 -20.53
C ALA A 294 4.65 4.26 -21.07
N ARG A 295 5.07 5.15 -20.17
CA ARG A 295 5.51 6.52 -20.53
C ARG A 295 6.97 6.58 -20.96
N VAL A 296 7.82 5.71 -20.41
CA VAL A 296 9.24 5.64 -20.74
C VAL A 296 9.47 4.36 -21.54
N ILE A 297 9.77 4.49 -22.83
CA ILE A 297 9.98 3.36 -23.72
C ILE A 297 11.38 3.47 -24.32
N TYR A 298 12.13 2.38 -24.25
CA TYR A 298 13.41 2.20 -24.92
C TYR A 298 13.33 0.94 -25.77
N ILE A 299 13.47 1.11 -27.09
CA ILE A 299 13.53 0.00 -28.04
C ILE A 299 14.94 -0.06 -28.61
N GLU A 300 15.67 -1.14 -28.29
CA GLU A 300 16.99 -1.41 -28.85
C GLU A 300 16.84 -2.33 -30.08
N PRO A 301 17.16 -1.84 -31.30
CA PRO A 301 17.19 -2.69 -32.48
C PRO A 301 18.43 -3.58 -32.49
N ASP A 302 18.27 -4.83 -32.89
CA ASP A 302 19.37 -5.78 -33.12
C ASP A 302 19.03 -6.73 -34.28
N VAL A 303 20.01 -7.53 -34.68
CA VAL A 303 19.82 -8.65 -35.60
C VAL A 303 19.78 -9.94 -34.80
N TYR A 304 18.74 -10.75 -34.98
CA TYR A 304 18.61 -11.99 -34.21
C TYR A 304 19.76 -12.96 -34.54
N ARG A 305 20.51 -13.36 -33.50
CA ARG A 305 21.60 -14.34 -33.59
C ARG A 305 21.28 -15.49 -32.64
N PRO A 306 20.74 -16.62 -33.14
CA PRO A 306 20.33 -17.75 -32.30
C PRO A 306 21.44 -18.28 -31.37
N SER A 307 22.70 -18.15 -31.79
CA SER A 307 23.88 -18.56 -31.01
C SER A 307 24.20 -17.67 -29.79
N LEU A 308 23.58 -16.48 -29.70
CA LEU A 308 23.72 -15.54 -28.58
C LEU A 308 22.43 -15.44 -27.76
N ASP A 309 21.39 -16.20 -28.11
CA ASP A 309 20.17 -16.27 -27.30
C ASP A 309 20.60 -16.87 -25.95
N PRO A 310 20.37 -16.20 -24.81
CA PRO A 310 20.64 -16.81 -23.52
C PRO A 310 19.83 -18.11 -23.44
N GLU A 311 20.52 -19.24 -23.19
CA GLU A 311 19.88 -20.49 -22.75
C GLU A 311 18.89 -20.19 -21.60
N PRO A 312 17.80 -20.98 -21.47
CA PRO A 312 16.44 -20.49 -21.27
C PRO A 312 16.21 -19.64 -20.02
N SER A 313 15.10 -18.89 -20.06
CA SER A 313 14.56 -18.01 -19.03
C SER A 313 14.85 -18.47 -17.59
N THR A 314 15.15 -17.52 -16.71
CA THR A 314 15.29 -17.67 -15.25
C THR A 314 14.18 -18.49 -14.58
N ASP A 315 13.03 -18.67 -15.25
CA ASP A 315 11.95 -19.57 -14.86
C ASP A 315 12.39 -21.05 -14.70
N VAL A 316 13.47 -21.48 -15.37
CA VAL A 316 14.04 -22.83 -15.22
C VAL A 316 14.78 -22.99 -13.88
N PHE A 317 15.24 -21.90 -13.27
CA PHE A 317 15.94 -21.90 -11.97
C PHE A 317 15.03 -21.60 -10.78
N VAL A 318 13.70 -21.54 -10.97
CA VAL A 318 12.77 -21.65 -9.86
C VAL A 318 12.88 -23.09 -9.34
N LEU A 319 13.71 -23.28 -8.32
CA LEU A 319 13.47 -24.33 -7.34
C LEU A 319 12.02 -24.14 -6.90
N LYS A 320 11.11 -24.96 -7.44
CA LYS A 320 9.80 -25.15 -6.82
C LYS A 320 10.12 -25.49 -5.37
N SER A 321 9.83 -24.59 -4.43
CA SER A 321 9.83 -25.02 -3.04
C SER A 321 8.77 -26.11 -2.99
N SER A 322 9.27 -27.33 -2.80
CA SER A 322 8.44 -28.41 -2.30
C SER A 322 8.16 -27.99 -0.86
N ASP A 323 6.87 -27.95 -0.52
CA ASP A 323 6.30 -27.75 0.81
C ASP A 323 5.92 -26.31 1.18
#